data_AF-A0A660SCF4-F1
#
_entry.id   AF-A0A660SCF4-F1
#
_cell.length_a   1.000
_cell.length_b   1.000
_cell.length_c   1.000
_cell.angle_alpha   90.00
_cell.angle_beta   90.00
_cell.angle_gamma   90.00
#
_symmetry.space_group_name_H-M   'P 1'
#
loop_
_entity.id
_entity.type
_entity.pdbx_description
1 polymer ?
#
loop_
_entity_poly.entity_id
_entity_poly.type
_entity_poly.pdbx_seq_one_letter_code
_entity_poly.pdbx_strand_id
1 'polypeptide(L)'
;MGKTVIIGVLIIIAIFAGILITVHKHSSKMPEIASENLAEMQARALGSYALGYGINRFLDGNVTFIDSITGYIDDFTPFEVLDGSIDSIKFTNESDGSIRINSYVTYNINDETVYHQSEANFSFIIDDEAESNITSALVYGGSITIHAKAVITGEVTETTEFDFEEVFGLTEQEVKDEAISNDAFIINPANNTPMPDSLTWIEFEGGDSLFKVTNDWTGAGVLIIKGNLKCTAHITFEGILVVFGTLDITAHSDITGSVFVVGDTSLGAHATITFDGDIVATAFENLPFNVSCKIISWRE
;
A
#
# COMPACT_ATOMS: atom_id res chain seq x y z
N MET A 1 -90.25 -8.79 -10.64
CA MET A 1 -88.94 -8.17 -10.92
C MET A 1 -88.05 -7.99 -9.67
N GLY A 2 -88.59 -7.76 -8.46
CA GLY A 2 -87.75 -7.54 -7.26
C GLY A 2 -86.87 -8.72 -6.80
N LYS A 3 -87.32 -9.98 -6.93
CA LYS A 3 -86.53 -11.15 -6.48
C LYS A 3 -85.26 -11.37 -7.30
N THR A 4 -85.30 -11.13 -8.62
CA THR A 4 -84.15 -11.30 -9.51
C THR A 4 -83.09 -10.22 -9.29
N VAL A 5 -83.52 -8.98 -8.96
CA VAL A 5 -82.60 -7.87 -8.62
C VAL A 5 -81.89 -8.13 -7.30
N ILE A 6 -82.59 -8.65 -6.28
CA ILE A 6 -81.99 -8.97 -4.98
C ILE A 6 -80.91 -10.06 -5.11
N ILE A 7 -81.15 -11.09 -5.93
CA ILE A 7 -80.17 -12.16 -6.19
C ILE A 7 -78.93 -11.60 -6.90
N GLY A 8 -79.12 -10.71 -7.89
CA GLY A 8 -78.00 -10.05 -8.58
C GLY A 8 -77.14 -9.21 -7.65
N VAL A 9 -77.76 -8.45 -6.73
CA VAL A 9 -77.04 -7.62 -5.74
C VAL A 9 -76.26 -8.48 -4.74
N LEU A 10 -76.83 -9.60 -4.28
CA LEU A 10 -76.15 -10.52 -3.36
C LEU A 10 -74.90 -11.17 -3.98
N ILE A 11 -74.95 -11.52 -5.27
CA ILE A 11 -73.79 -12.09 -5.98
C ILE A 11 -72.68 -11.05 -6.12
N ILE A 12 -73.02 -9.81 -6.45
CA ILE A 12 -72.04 -8.72 -6.55
C ILE A 12 -71.37 -8.46 -5.19
N ILE A 13 -72.14 -8.44 -4.09
CA ILE A 13 -71.59 -8.27 -2.75
C ILE A 13 -70.65 -9.42 -2.38
N ALA A 14 -71.01 -10.67 -2.72
CA ALA A 14 -70.15 -11.83 -2.45
C ALA A 14 -68.83 -11.78 -3.23
N ILE A 15 -68.87 -11.34 -4.50
CA ILE A 15 -67.66 -11.16 -5.32
C ILE A 15 -66.79 -10.04 -4.74
N PHE A 16 -67.37 -8.89 -4.38
CA PHE A 16 -66.64 -7.78 -3.78
C PHE A 16 -66.02 -8.15 -2.43
N ALA A 17 -66.75 -8.90 -1.59
CA ALA A 17 -66.23 -9.40 -0.32
C ALA A 17 -65.06 -10.38 -0.54
N GLY A 18 -65.14 -11.27 -1.52
CA GLY A 18 -64.05 -12.18 -1.88
C GLY A 18 -62.79 -11.46 -2.36
N ILE A 19 -62.96 -10.43 -3.19
CA ILE A 19 -61.86 -9.57 -3.64
C ILE A 19 -61.25 -8.80 -2.46
N LEU A 20 -62.08 -8.18 -1.60
CA LEU A 20 -61.62 -7.46 -0.42
C LEU A 20 -60.85 -8.34 0.56
N ILE A 21 -61.31 -9.56 0.81
CA ILE A 21 -60.61 -10.52 1.69
C ILE A 21 -59.27 -10.93 1.09
N THR A 22 -59.22 -11.14 -0.23
CA THR A 22 -58.00 -11.52 -0.93
C THR A 22 -57.00 -10.37 -0.96
N VAL A 23 -57.45 -9.14 -1.25
CA VAL A 23 -56.63 -7.93 -1.21
C VAL A 23 -56.15 -7.65 0.21
N HIS A 24 -56.98 -7.81 1.23
CA HIS A 24 -56.58 -7.61 2.63
C HIS A 24 -55.50 -8.63 3.05
N LYS A 25 -55.68 -9.90 2.68
CA LYS A 25 -54.70 -10.97 2.95
C LYS A 25 -53.39 -10.80 2.17
N HIS A 26 -53.41 -10.15 1.01
CA HIS A 26 -52.20 -9.85 0.24
C HIS A 26 -51.53 -8.55 0.72
N SER A 27 -52.32 -7.53 1.07
CA SER A 27 -51.87 -6.26 1.64
C SER A 27 -51.24 -6.43 3.02
N SER A 28 -51.65 -7.43 3.81
CA SER A 28 -51.02 -7.70 5.10
C SER A 28 -49.65 -8.37 4.98
N LYS A 29 -49.30 -8.93 3.81
CA LYS A 29 -48.01 -9.60 3.55
C LYS A 29 -46.99 -8.72 2.81
N MET A 30 -47.43 -7.64 2.17
CA MET A 30 -46.51 -6.70 1.50
C MET A 30 -45.54 -5.98 2.45
N PRO A 31 -45.92 -5.56 3.68
CA PRO A 31 -44.99 -4.95 4.62
C PRO A 31 -43.90 -5.91 5.10
N GLU A 32 -44.25 -7.18 5.33
CA GLU A 32 -43.37 -8.24 5.82
C GLU A 32 -42.29 -8.62 4.79
N ILE A 33 -42.68 -8.79 3.52
CA ILE A 33 -41.72 -9.06 2.43
C ILE A 33 -40.82 -7.84 2.20
N ALA A 34 -41.34 -6.62 2.33
CA ALA A 34 -40.54 -5.41 2.20
C ALA A 34 -39.57 -5.23 3.37
N SER A 35 -39.97 -5.58 4.60
CA SER A 35 -39.09 -5.49 5.79
C SER A 35 -38.02 -6.56 5.79
N GLU A 36 -38.33 -7.80 5.41
CA GLU A 36 -37.36 -8.90 5.32
C GLU A 36 -36.26 -8.59 4.29
N ASN A 37 -36.65 -8.09 3.11
CA ASN A 37 -35.69 -7.63 2.10
C ASN A 37 -34.87 -6.42 2.57
N LEU A 38 -35.45 -5.53 3.37
CA LEU A 38 -34.75 -4.36 3.90
C LEU A 38 -33.76 -4.76 5.00
N ALA A 39 -34.12 -5.69 5.87
CA ALA A 39 -33.25 -6.26 6.90
C ALA A 39 -32.01 -6.89 6.26
N GLU A 40 -32.22 -7.71 5.23
CA GLU A 40 -31.14 -8.38 4.51
C GLU A 40 -30.25 -7.38 3.77
N MET A 41 -30.84 -6.36 3.13
CA MET A 41 -30.07 -5.28 2.49
C MET A 41 -29.22 -4.49 3.50
N GLN A 42 -29.74 -4.17 4.67
CA GLN A 42 -29.00 -3.44 5.71
C GLN A 42 -27.90 -4.32 6.32
N ALA A 43 -28.17 -5.60 6.54
CA ALA A 43 -27.17 -6.55 7.01
C ALA A 43 -26.02 -6.72 6.00
N ARG A 44 -26.31 -6.73 4.69
CA ARG A 44 -25.29 -6.73 3.61
C ARG A 44 -24.44 -5.46 3.60
N ALA A 45 -25.09 -4.30 3.73
CA ALA A 45 -24.37 -3.02 3.79
C ALA A 45 -23.47 -2.94 5.03
N LEU A 46 -23.95 -3.43 6.17
CA LEU A 46 -23.17 -3.51 7.40
C LEU A 46 -21.99 -4.50 7.27
N GLY A 47 -22.20 -5.65 6.65
CA GLY A 47 -21.14 -6.61 6.34
C GLY A 47 -20.05 -6.01 5.45
N SER A 48 -20.45 -5.26 4.42
CA SER A 48 -19.51 -4.54 3.56
C SER A 48 -18.70 -3.47 4.30
N TYR A 49 -19.34 -2.72 5.19
CA TYR A 49 -18.65 -1.77 6.06
C TYR A 49 -17.66 -2.47 7.01
N ALA A 50 -18.06 -3.62 7.59
CA ALA A 50 -17.21 -4.42 8.45
C ALA A 50 -15.98 -4.97 7.71
N LEU A 51 -16.13 -5.40 6.46
CA LEU A 51 -15.00 -5.80 5.61
C LEU A 51 -14.03 -4.63 5.39
N GLY A 52 -14.52 -3.44 5.03
CA GLY A 52 -13.68 -2.26 4.86
C GLY A 52 -12.91 -1.88 6.14
N TYR A 53 -13.58 -1.94 7.29
CA TYR A 53 -12.93 -1.77 8.58
C TYR A 53 -11.84 -2.84 8.84
N GLY A 54 -12.13 -4.10 8.53
CA GLY A 54 -11.18 -5.21 8.68
C GLY A 54 -9.93 -5.04 7.81
N ILE A 55 -10.10 -4.64 6.54
CA ILE A 55 -8.98 -4.35 5.63
C ILE A 55 -8.09 -3.26 6.23
N ASN A 56 -8.67 -2.15 6.68
CA ASN A 56 -7.89 -1.06 7.27
C ASN A 56 -7.11 -1.52 8.51
N ARG A 57 -7.75 -2.30 9.40
CA ARG A 57 -7.06 -2.83 10.59
C ARG A 57 -5.90 -3.76 10.24
N PHE A 58 -6.04 -4.55 9.18
CA PHE A 58 -4.95 -5.38 8.67
C PHE A 58 -3.80 -4.53 8.15
N LEU A 59 -4.10 -3.54 7.30
CA LEU A 59 -3.09 -2.66 6.70
C LEU A 59 -2.36 -1.81 7.76
N ASP A 60 -3.06 -1.42 8.82
CA ASP A 60 -2.49 -0.70 9.97
C ASP A 60 -1.65 -1.59 10.91
N GLY A 61 -1.50 -2.89 10.60
CA GLY A 61 -0.73 -3.84 11.42
C GLY A 61 -1.40 -4.27 12.72
N ASN A 62 -2.71 -4.04 12.89
CA ASN A 62 -3.47 -4.38 14.10
C ASN A 62 -4.12 -5.77 14.03
N VAL A 63 -3.52 -6.70 13.29
CA VAL A 63 -4.01 -8.08 13.12
C VAL A 63 -2.92 -9.06 13.50
N THR A 64 -3.19 -9.88 14.51
CA THR A 64 -2.28 -10.94 14.94
C THR A 64 -2.77 -12.30 14.42
N PHE A 65 -1.86 -13.03 13.77
CA PHE A 65 -2.06 -14.42 13.40
C PHE A 65 -1.70 -15.34 14.57
N ILE A 66 -2.67 -16.12 15.05
CA ILE A 66 -2.48 -17.05 16.18
C ILE A 66 -1.80 -18.35 15.75
N ASP A 67 -1.85 -18.65 14.46
CA ASP A 67 -1.18 -19.76 13.79
C ASP A 67 -0.83 -19.32 12.35
N SER A 68 -0.29 -20.21 11.51
CA SER A 68 0.09 -19.86 10.13
C SER A 68 -1.10 -19.57 9.20
N ILE A 69 -2.34 -19.71 9.67
CA ILE A 69 -3.57 -19.67 8.88
C ILE A 69 -4.53 -18.59 9.42
N THR A 70 -4.77 -18.50 10.72
CA THR A 70 -5.89 -17.75 11.29
C THR A 70 -5.43 -16.48 12.00
N GLY A 71 -6.02 -15.34 11.66
CA GLY A 71 -5.74 -14.03 12.26
C GLY A 71 -6.97 -13.31 12.83
N TYR A 72 -6.72 -12.44 13.81
CA TYR A 72 -7.73 -11.65 14.52
C TYR A 72 -7.27 -10.21 14.72
N ILE A 73 -8.21 -9.27 14.76
CA ILE A 73 -7.93 -7.87 15.12
C ILE A 73 -7.57 -7.82 16.61
N ASP A 74 -6.49 -7.13 16.94
CA ASP A 74 -6.04 -6.95 18.32
C ASP A 74 -7.09 -6.19 19.13
N ASP A 75 -7.35 -6.66 20.35
CA ASP A 75 -8.34 -6.10 21.28
C ASP A 75 -9.75 -5.89 20.68
N PHE A 76 -10.15 -6.73 19.71
CA PHE A 76 -11.48 -6.62 19.11
C PHE A 76 -12.59 -6.86 20.14
N THR A 77 -13.50 -5.89 20.24
CA THR A 77 -14.77 -6.03 20.94
C THR A 77 -15.92 -5.78 19.97
N PRO A 78 -16.98 -6.61 19.96
CA PRO A 78 -18.17 -6.35 19.17
C PRO A 78 -18.71 -4.94 19.43
N PHE A 79 -19.14 -4.26 18.36
CA PHE A 79 -19.64 -2.89 18.46
C PHE A 79 -20.81 -2.65 17.52
N GLU A 80 -21.72 -1.77 17.98
CA GLU A 80 -22.94 -1.42 17.26
C GLU A 80 -22.68 -0.34 16.20
N VAL A 81 -23.33 -0.50 15.06
CA VAL A 81 -23.42 0.45 13.95
C VAL A 81 -24.90 0.55 13.58
N LEU A 82 -25.52 1.67 13.97
CA LEU A 82 -26.98 1.88 13.83
C LEU A 82 -27.78 0.79 14.55
N ASP A 83 -28.64 0.05 13.83
CA ASP A 83 -29.48 -1.02 14.37
C ASP A 83 -28.85 -2.43 14.18
N GLY A 84 -27.55 -2.48 13.89
CA GLY A 84 -26.80 -3.74 13.79
C GLY A 84 -25.47 -3.71 14.53
N SER A 85 -24.86 -4.89 14.67
CA SER A 85 -23.64 -5.14 15.40
C SER A 85 -22.63 -5.84 14.50
N ILE A 86 -21.35 -5.45 14.61
CA ILE A 86 -20.25 -6.20 14.04
C ILE A 86 -19.76 -7.18 15.09
N ASP A 87 -20.10 -8.45 14.93
CA ASP A 87 -19.87 -9.49 15.93
C ASP A 87 -18.42 -9.99 15.91
N SER A 88 -17.86 -10.17 14.72
CA SER A 88 -16.46 -10.55 14.55
C SER A 88 -15.95 -10.32 13.13
N ILE A 89 -14.64 -10.17 13.00
CA ILE A 89 -13.91 -10.16 11.73
C ILE A 89 -12.75 -11.14 11.87
N LYS A 90 -12.61 -12.05 10.90
CA LYS A 90 -11.58 -13.09 10.91
C LYS A 90 -10.75 -13.03 9.63
N PHE A 91 -9.46 -13.31 9.77
CA PHE A 91 -8.51 -13.38 8.66
C PHE A 91 -8.05 -14.82 8.47
N THR A 92 -7.91 -15.24 7.22
CA THR A 92 -7.36 -16.53 6.83
C THR A 92 -6.26 -16.31 5.81
N ASN A 93 -5.06 -16.82 6.08
CA ASN A 93 -3.95 -16.88 5.15
C ASN A 93 -4.15 -18.10 4.23
N GLU A 94 -4.32 -17.85 2.94
CA GLU A 94 -4.56 -18.87 1.94
C GLU A 94 -3.23 -19.42 1.41
N SER A 95 -3.26 -20.63 0.86
CA SER A 95 -2.04 -21.30 0.37
C SER A 95 -1.38 -20.58 -0.81
N ASP A 96 -2.10 -19.69 -1.50
CA ASP A 96 -1.60 -18.86 -2.60
C ASP A 96 -1.01 -17.52 -2.13
N GLY A 97 -0.93 -17.28 -0.81
CA GLY A 97 -0.44 -16.04 -0.22
C GLY A 97 -1.48 -14.91 -0.17
N SER A 98 -2.71 -15.14 -0.62
CA SER A 98 -3.80 -14.19 -0.42
C SER A 98 -4.35 -14.25 1.01
N ILE A 99 -4.98 -13.15 1.46
CA ILE A 99 -5.64 -13.05 2.75
C ILE A 99 -7.13 -12.91 2.53
N ARG A 100 -7.88 -13.87 3.07
CA ARG A 100 -9.34 -13.83 3.14
C ARG A 100 -9.81 -13.18 4.42
N ILE A 101 -10.76 -12.26 4.33
CA ILE A 101 -11.48 -11.67 5.45
C ILE A 101 -12.91 -12.17 5.44
N ASN A 102 -13.40 -12.62 6.58
CA ASN A 102 -14.81 -12.88 6.80
C ASN A 102 -15.33 -11.95 7.91
N SER A 103 -16.35 -11.15 7.59
CA SER A 103 -17.08 -10.36 8.58
C SER A 103 -18.38 -11.04 8.95
N TYR A 104 -18.71 -11.07 10.23
CA TYR A 104 -19.97 -11.60 10.76
C TYR A 104 -20.70 -10.46 11.46
N VAL A 105 -21.92 -10.19 10.99
CA VAL A 105 -22.74 -9.08 11.49
C VAL A 105 -24.15 -9.56 11.83
N THR A 106 -24.74 -8.89 12.81
CA THR A 106 -26.10 -9.11 13.26
C THR A 106 -26.90 -7.82 13.07
N TYR A 107 -28.05 -7.87 12.40
CA TYR A 107 -28.91 -6.70 12.21
C TYR A 107 -30.30 -6.96 12.81
N ASN A 108 -30.83 -6.00 13.57
CA ASN A 108 -32.12 -6.14 14.24
C ASN A 108 -33.15 -5.18 13.62
N ILE A 109 -34.30 -5.69 13.18
CA ILE A 109 -35.42 -4.87 12.73
C ILE A 109 -36.75 -5.48 13.16
N ASN A 110 -37.63 -4.68 13.75
CA ASN A 110 -38.99 -5.10 14.16
C ASN A 110 -39.05 -6.44 14.94
N ASP A 111 -38.15 -6.63 15.90
CA ASP A 111 -37.98 -7.85 16.71
C ASP A 111 -37.48 -9.10 15.95
N GLU A 112 -37.06 -8.95 14.68
CA GLU A 112 -36.36 -9.98 13.90
C GLU A 112 -34.85 -9.71 13.85
N THR A 113 -34.08 -10.77 14.05
CA THR A 113 -32.61 -10.73 13.99
C THR A 113 -32.13 -11.43 12.72
N VAL A 114 -31.40 -10.71 11.89
CA VAL A 114 -30.77 -11.21 10.67
C VAL A 114 -29.27 -11.35 10.89
N TYR A 115 -28.74 -12.53 10.59
CA TYR A 115 -27.30 -12.79 10.59
C TYR A 115 -26.80 -12.75 9.16
N HIS A 116 -25.69 -12.06 8.95
CA HIS A 116 -25.09 -11.94 7.63
C HIS A 116 -23.57 -12.11 7.70
N GLN A 117 -23.02 -12.82 6.71
CA GLN A 117 -21.60 -13.04 6.57
C GLN A 117 -21.17 -12.51 5.21
N SER A 118 -20.22 -11.59 5.21
CA SER A 118 -19.56 -11.10 3.99
C SER A 118 -18.12 -11.57 3.95
N GLU A 119 -17.57 -11.66 2.74
CA GLU A 119 -16.23 -12.15 2.46
C GLU A 119 -15.51 -11.25 1.46
N ALA A 120 -14.26 -10.93 1.75
CA ALA A 120 -13.33 -10.34 0.80
C ALA A 120 -12.07 -11.19 0.73
N ASN A 121 -11.46 -11.31 -0.44
CA ASN A 121 -10.12 -11.86 -0.58
C ASN A 121 -9.22 -10.81 -1.21
N PHE A 122 -8.06 -10.56 -0.64
CA PHE A 122 -7.07 -9.64 -1.18
C PHE A 122 -5.71 -10.30 -1.27
N SER A 123 -4.95 -9.94 -2.30
CA SER A 123 -3.60 -10.42 -2.51
C SER A 123 -2.66 -9.23 -2.55
N PHE A 124 -1.47 -9.49 -2.05
CA PHE A 124 -0.33 -8.63 -2.16
C PHE A 124 0.34 -8.91 -3.50
N ILE A 125 0.26 -7.95 -4.40
CA ILE A 125 0.95 -7.99 -5.68
C ILE A 125 2.25 -7.26 -5.46
N ILE A 126 3.34 -8.01 -5.60
CA ILE A 126 4.63 -7.39 -5.89
C ILE A 126 4.50 -6.84 -7.31
N ASP A 127 4.67 -5.54 -7.51
CA ASP A 127 4.70 -4.98 -8.86
C ASP A 127 6.00 -5.42 -9.56
N ASP A 128 6.01 -6.66 -10.04
CA ASP A 128 7.10 -7.28 -10.79
C ASP A 128 7.41 -6.51 -12.10
N GLU A 129 6.56 -5.56 -12.52
CA GLU A 129 6.81 -4.72 -13.70
C GLU A 129 7.79 -3.56 -13.43
N ALA A 130 8.21 -3.32 -12.17
CA ALA A 130 9.41 -2.54 -11.88
C ALA A 130 10.68 -3.35 -12.23
N GLU A 131 10.76 -3.92 -13.43
CA GLU A 131 12.04 -4.27 -14.03
C GLU A 131 12.81 -2.95 -14.17
N SER A 132 13.72 -2.72 -13.21
CA SER A 132 14.65 -1.59 -13.16
C SER A 132 15.08 -1.16 -14.57
N ASN A 133 14.53 -0.05 -15.07
CA ASN A 133 15.00 0.62 -16.30
C ASN A 133 16.43 1.20 -16.14
N ILE A 134 17.02 1.02 -14.96
CA ILE A 134 18.36 1.44 -14.62
C ILE A 134 19.37 0.52 -15.29
N THR A 135 20.06 1.07 -16.29
CA THR A 135 21.08 0.38 -17.10
C THR A 135 22.46 1.03 -17.00
N SER A 136 22.53 2.21 -16.38
CA SER A 136 23.74 3.03 -16.28
C SER A 136 24.44 2.84 -14.93
N ALA A 137 25.78 2.81 -14.97
CA ALA A 137 26.62 2.89 -13.78
C ALA A 137 26.54 4.29 -13.16
N LEU A 138 26.57 5.32 -14.00
CA LEU A 138 26.50 6.72 -13.58
C LEU A 138 25.59 7.51 -14.51
N VAL A 139 24.64 8.21 -13.92
CA VAL A 139 23.79 9.20 -14.55
C VAL A 139 24.11 10.56 -13.93
N TYR A 140 24.49 11.56 -14.72
CA TYR A 140 24.93 12.86 -14.21
C TYR A 140 24.24 14.03 -14.92
N GLY A 141 23.94 15.11 -14.19
CA GLY A 141 23.29 16.31 -14.75
C GLY A 141 24.16 17.56 -14.83
N GLY A 142 25.29 17.59 -14.13
CA GLY A 142 26.27 18.67 -14.18
C GLY A 142 27.51 18.29 -14.97
N SER A 143 28.67 18.71 -14.48
CA SER A 143 29.96 18.31 -15.02
C SER A 143 30.50 17.04 -14.34
N ILE A 144 31.20 16.21 -15.10
CA ILE A 144 31.94 15.07 -14.56
C ILE A 144 33.45 15.36 -14.59
N THR A 145 34.07 15.25 -13.43
CA THR A 145 35.52 15.38 -13.26
C THR A 145 36.09 14.09 -12.71
N ILE A 146 36.96 13.43 -13.47
CA ILE A 146 37.64 12.19 -13.08
C ILE A 146 39.12 12.50 -12.87
N HIS A 147 39.60 12.22 -11.66
CA HIS A 147 40.98 12.41 -11.23
C HIS A 147 41.66 11.08 -10.91
N ALA A 148 42.99 11.08 -10.96
CA ALA A 148 43.84 9.97 -10.55
C ALA A 148 43.52 8.64 -11.26
N LYS A 149 43.07 7.62 -10.52
CA LYS A 149 42.82 6.24 -10.98
C LYS A 149 41.37 5.83 -10.76
N ALA A 150 40.45 6.79 -10.69
CA ALA A 150 39.03 6.49 -10.61
C ALA A 150 38.55 5.79 -11.90
N VAL A 151 37.64 4.83 -11.75
CA VAL A 151 37.13 3.99 -12.85
C VAL A 151 35.62 3.90 -12.76
N ILE A 152 34.95 4.05 -13.90
CA ILE A 152 33.53 3.74 -14.05
C ILE A 152 33.42 2.56 -15.01
N THR A 153 32.75 1.49 -14.58
CA THR A 153 32.54 0.27 -15.35
C THR A 153 31.04 0.10 -15.60
N GLY A 154 30.58 0.44 -16.80
CA GLY A 154 29.18 0.40 -17.22
C GLY A 154 28.84 1.60 -18.09
N GLU A 155 27.55 1.77 -18.41
CA GLU A 155 27.08 2.91 -19.19
C GLU A 155 27.10 4.20 -18.36
N VAL A 156 27.43 5.32 -19.00
CA VAL A 156 27.45 6.66 -18.39
C VAL A 156 26.55 7.57 -19.20
N THR A 157 25.54 8.14 -18.55
CA THR A 157 24.47 8.89 -19.21
C THR A 157 24.38 10.31 -18.66
N GLU A 158 24.17 11.29 -19.53
CA GLU A 158 23.97 12.69 -19.14
C GLU A 158 22.47 13.03 -19.18
N THR A 159 21.92 13.51 -18.06
CA THR A 159 20.55 14.03 -17.97
C THR A 159 20.46 15.12 -16.91
N THR A 160 19.80 16.22 -17.23
CA THR A 160 19.62 17.33 -16.30
C THR A 160 18.46 17.11 -15.32
N GLU A 161 17.67 16.06 -15.52
CA GLU A 161 16.47 15.77 -14.73
C GLU A 161 16.52 14.32 -14.23
N PHE A 162 16.01 14.10 -13.01
CA PHE A 162 15.80 12.78 -12.43
C PHE A 162 14.29 12.60 -12.23
N ASP A 163 13.73 11.58 -12.86
CA ASP A 163 12.32 11.25 -12.78
C ASP A 163 12.12 10.07 -11.81
N PHE A 164 11.45 10.34 -10.69
CA PHE A 164 11.14 9.33 -9.68
C PHE A 164 10.15 8.28 -10.20
N GLU A 165 9.19 8.68 -11.02
CA GLU A 165 8.17 7.76 -11.55
C GLU A 165 8.82 6.81 -12.56
N GLU A 166 9.75 7.29 -13.38
CA GLU A 166 10.48 6.45 -14.35
C GLU A 166 11.41 5.44 -13.65
N VAL A 167 12.08 5.87 -12.57
CA VAL A 167 13.07 5.05 -11.88
C VAL A 167 12.43 4.10 -10.88
N PHE A 168 11.48 4.59 -10.08
CA PHE A 168 10.89 3.87 -8.96
C PHE A 168 9.43 3.45 -9.15
N GLY A 169 8.77 3.88 -10.23
CA GLY A 169 7.33 3.66 -10.41
C GLY A 169 6.44 4.47 -9.46
N LEU A 170 7.05 5.35 -8.64
CA LEU A 170 6.39 6.15 -7.62
C LEU A 170 6.74 7.63 -7.77
N THR A 171 5.83 8.49 -7.33
CA THR A 171 6.12 9.92 -7.22
C THR A 171 7.20 10.18 -6.17
N GLU A 172 7.89 11.31 -6.31
CA GLU A 172 8.87 11.77 -5.30
C GLU A 172 8.28 11.81 -3.88
N GLN A 173 7.03 12.26 -3.75
CA GLN A 173 6.35 12.37 -2.46
C GLN A 173 6.04 10.99 -1.87
N GLU A 174 5.63 10.01 -2.68
CA GLU A 174 5.38 8.65 -2.21
C GLU A 174 6.65 7.96 -1.72
N VAL A 175 7.76 8.09 -2.45
CA VAL A 175 9.06 7.56 -2.01
C VAL A 175 9.49 8.21 -0.69
N LYS A 176 9.26 9.52 -0.54
CA LYS A 176 9.54 10.23 0.71
C LYS A 176 8.65 9.77 1.87
N ASP A 177 7.35 9.66 1.65
CA ASP A 177 6.39 9.23 2.67
C ASP A 177 6.72 7.80 3.15
N GLU A 178 7.22 6.95 2.26
CA GLU A 178 7.65 5.61 2.61
C GLU A 178 8.95 5.58 3.42
N ALA A 179 9.91 6.46 3.12
CA ALA A 179 11.09 6.61 3.99
C ALA A 179 10.69 7.10 5.39
N ILE A 180 9.65 7.94 5.50
CA ILE A 180 9.11 8.42 6.78
C ILE A 180 8.42 7.27 7.54
N SER A 181 7.59 6.47 6.86
CA SER A 181 6.85 5.36 7.50
C SER A 181 7.78 4.28 8.07
N ASN A 182 8.96 4.10 7.48
CA ASN A 182 9.95 3.09 7.88
C ASN A 182 11.09 3.61 8.78
N ASP A 183 10.97 4.79 9.37
CA ASP A 183 12.02 5.40 10.22
C ASP A 183 13.38 5.55 9.50
N ALA A 184 13.33 5.77 8.18
CA ALA A 184 14.50 5.91 7.32
C ALA A 184 14.62 7.30 6.68
N PHE A 185 13.83 8.26 7.17
CA PHE A 185 13.92 9.67 6.82
C PHE A 185 14.78 10.43 7.83
N ILE A 186 15.87 11.03 7.37
CA ILE A 186 16.89 11.66 8.21
C ILE A 186 17.06 13.14 7.83
N ILE A 187 16.81 14.03 8.80
CA ILE A 187 17.09 15.47 8.66
C ILE A 187 18.47 15.77 9.25
N ASN A 188 19.30 16.52 8.51
CA ASN A 188 20.62 16.99 8.92
C ASN A 188 21.51 15.86 9.50
N PRO A 189 21.87 14.85 8.67
CA PRO A 189 22.62 13.69 9.14
C PRO A 189 23.95 14.10 9.76
N ALA A 190 24.33 13.42 10.85
CA ALA A 190 25.69 13.49 11.36
C ALA A 190 26.70 12.91 10.35
N ASN A 191 27.99 13.17 10.54
CA ASN A 191 29.00 12.54 9.71
C ASN A 191 28.98 11.01 9.89
N ASN A 192 29.04 10.26 8.80
CA ASN A 192 29.03 8.78 8.81
C ASN A 192 27.78 8.15 9.45
N THR A 193 26.63 8.82 9.40
CA THR A 193 25.35 8.20 9.80
C THR A 193 25.21 6.81 9.17
N PRO A 194 24.95 5.75 9.95
CA PRO A 194 24.65 4.42 9.40
C PRO A 194 23.34 4.47 8.60
N MET A 195 23.23 3.70 7.52
CA MET A 195 22.01 3.62 6.74
C MET A 195 21.39 2.23 6.91
N PRO A 196 20.05 2.12 7.01
CA PRO A 196 19.37 0.83 6.90
C PRO A 196 19.61 0.21 5.51
N ASP A 197 19.70 -1.11 5.46
CA ASP A 197 19.85 -1.91 4.23
C ASP A 197 18.50 -1.99 3.46
N SER A 198 17.88 -0.85 3.18
CA SER A 198 16.61 -0.73 2.44
C SER A 198 16.51 0.63 1.73
N LEU A 199 15.53 1.48 2.06
CA LEU A 199 15.38 2.84 1.55
C LEU A 199 15.85 3.83 2.62
N THR A 200 16.70 4.79 2.26
CA THR A 200 17.06 5.92 3.14
C THR A 200 16.90 7.24 2.43
N TRP A 201 16.24 8.20 3.07
CA TRP A 201 16.04 9.55 2.55
C TRP A 201 16.70 10.58 3.46
N ILE A 202 17.62 11.36 2.90
CA ILE A 202 18.34 12.42 3.60
C ILE A 202 17.87 13.79 3.12
N GLU A 203 17.48 14.64 4.07
CA GLU A 203 17.18 16.05 3.86
C GLU A 203 18.01 16.95 4.77
N PHE A 204 18.08 18.24 4.40
CA PHE A 204 18.79 19.24 5.18
C PHE A 204 17.88 20.43 5.45
N GLU A 205 17.85 20.85 6.71
CA GLU A 205 17.10 22.02 7.18
C GLU A 205 18.05 23.02 7.84
N GLY A 206 18.29 24.15 7.17
CA GLY A 206 19.19 25.20 7.66
C GLY A 206 20.67 24.81 7.63
N GLY A 207 21.54 25.76 7.29
CA GLY A 207 22.99 25.51 7.17
C GLY A 207 23.41 24.90 5.83
N ASP A 208 24.54 24.18 5.81
CA ASP A 208 25.11 23.56 4.61
C ASP A 208 24.44 22.21 4.31
N SER A 209 23.84 22.06 3.11
CA SER A 209 23.25 20.81 2.63
C SER A 209 24.32 19.79 2.23
N LEU A 210 25.07 19.27 3.21
CA LEU A 210 26.22 18.42 2.98
C LEU A 210 26.29 17.24 3.96
N PHE A 211 26.13 16.03 3.43
CA PHE A 211 26.44 14.80 4.15
C PHE A 211 27.92 14.44 3.95
N LYS A 212 28.61 14.15 5.06
CA LYS A 212 30.06 13.87 5.06
C LYS A 212 30.33 12.45 5.53
N VAL A 213 31.08 11.70 4.72
CA VAL A 213 31.64 10.41 5.09
C VAL A 213 33.15 10.59 5.26
N THR A 214 33.59 10.59 6.53
CA THR A 214 34.96 10.91 6.95
C THR A 214 35.71 9.73 7.54
N ASN A 215 35.04 8.62 7.79
CA ASN A 215 35.59 7.34 8.23
C ASN A 215 35.09 6.23 7.30
N ASP A 216 35.67 5.03 7.43
CA ASP A 216 35.21 3.86 6.67
C ASP A 216 33.71 3.65 6.90
N TRP A 217 32.97 3.51 5.80
CA TRP A 217 31.52 3.47 5.81
C TRP A 217 31.01 2.43 4.82
N THR A 218 29.99 1.69 5.24
CA THR A 218 29.34 0.67 4.43
C THR A 218 27.84 0.93 4.45
N GLY A 219 27.20 0.76 3.30
CA GLY A 219 25.73 0.82 3.18
C GLY A 219 25.25 0.02 1.98
N ALA A 220 23.97 -0.32 1.98
CA ALA A 220 23.30 -1.00 0.88
C ALA A 220 21.88 -0.47 0.67
N GLY A 221 21.27 -0.83 -0.45
CA GLY A 221 19.90 -0.47 -0.80
C GLY A 221 19.79 0.85 -1.58
N VAL A 222 18.72 1.61 -1.36
CA VAL A 222 18.43 2.87 -2.03
C VAL A 222 18.72 4.04 -1.09
N LEU A 223 19.69 4.88 -1.45
CA LEU A 223 20.07 6.07 -0.69
C LEU A 223 19.77 7.33 -1.51
N ILE A 224 18.82 8.14 -1.06
CA ILE A 224 18.45 9.42 -1.67
C ILE A 224 18.94 10.56 -0.79
N ILE A 225 19.70 11.49 -1.38
CA ILE A 225 20.27 12.65 -0.69
C ILE A 225 19.79 13.92 -1.37
N LYS A 226 18.92 14.66 -0.70
CA LYS A 226 18.49 16.02 -1.11
C LYS A 226 19.55 17.07 -0.76
N GLY A 227 20.74 16.91 -1.29
CA GLY A 227 21.89 17.79 -1.06
C GLY A 227 23.19 17.21 -1.62
N ASN A 228 24.31 17.64 -1.05
CA ASN A 228 25.64 17.22 -1.48
C ASN A 228 26.14 16.02 -0.66
N LEU A 229 26.91 15.14 -1.30
CA LEU A 229 27.63 14.04 -0.68
C LEU A 229 29.13 14.24 -0.84
N LYS A 230 29.87 14.26 0.26
CA LYS A 230 31.34 14.30 0.25
C LYS A 230 31.94 13.11 1.00
N CYS A 231 32.74 12.32 0.30
CA CYS A 231 33.42 11.15 0.83
C CYS A 231 34.93 11.39 0.85
N THR A 232 35.51 11.42 2.05
CA THR A 232 36.96 11.59 2.28
C THR A 232 37.62 10.36 2.89
N ALA A 233 36.85 9.28 3.09
CA ALA A 233 37.32 7.99 3.59
C ALA A 233 36.78 6.86 2.71
N HIS A 234 37.17 5.62 3.02
CA HIS A 234 36.75 4.46 2.24
C HIS A 234 35.24 4.25 2.36
N ILE A 235 34.55 4.16 1.22
CA ILE A 235 33.15 3.77 1.19
C ILE A 235 32.98 2.47 0.42
N THR A 236 32.12 1.60 0.92
CA THR A 236 31.57 0.46 0.18
C THR A 236 30.06 0.65 0.13
N PHE A 237 29.49 0.79 -1.07
CA PHE A 237 28.05 0.93 -1.24
C PHE A 237 27.52 -0.03 -2.30
N GLU A 238 26.46 -0.77 -1.97
CA GLU A 238 25.83 -1.73 -2.87
C GLU A 238 24.34 -1.39 -3.06
N GLY A 239 23.98 -0.79 -4.20
CA GLY A 239 22.59 -0.46 -4.53
C GLY A 239 22.44 0.78 -5.41
N ILE A 240 21.41 1.59 -5.12
CA ILE A 240 21.05 2.79 -5.89
C ILE A 240 21.37 4.04 -5.06
N LEU A 241 22.27 4.88 -5.54
CA LEU A 241 22.64 6.15 -4.90
C LEU A 241 22.10 7.32 -5.72
N VAL A 242 21.25 8.16 -5.13
CA VAL A 242 20.69 9.35 -5.77
C VAL A 242 21.11 10.60 -4.99
N VAL A 243 21.80 11.54 -5.66
CA VAL A 243 22.32 12.77 -5.06
C VAL A 243 21.80 13.99 -5.81
N PHE A 244 20.97 14.80 -5.16
CA PHE A 244 20.46 16.07 -5.68
C PHE A 244 21.39 17.23 -5.31
N GLY A 245 22.58 17.19 -5.89
CA GLY A 245 23.65 18.14 -5.62
C GLY A 245 24.98 17.63 -6.15
N THR A 246 26.04 17.91 -5.41
CA THR A 246 27.40 17.49 -5.78
C THR A 246 27.75 16.15 -5.15
N LEU A 247 28.30 15.24 -5.94
CA LEU A 247 28.99 14.04 -5.48
C LEU A 247 30.51 14.28 -5.53
N ASP A 248 31.19 14.31 -4.38
CA ASP A 248 32.65 14.50 -4.29
C ASP A 248 33.31 13.35 -3.54
N ILE A 249 33.94 12.43 -4.27
CA ILE A 249 34.66 11.29 -3.73
C ILE A 249 36.16 11.53 -3.88
N THR A 250 36.87 11.64 -2.76
CA THR A 250 38.31 11.97 -2.73
C THR A 250 39.20 10.82 -2.25
N ALA A 251 38.61 9.74 -1.74
CA ALA A 251 39.30 8.57 -1.21
C ALA A 251 39.11 7.33 -2.10
N HIS A 252 39.77 6.21 -1.75
CA HIS A 252 39.42 4.90 -2.31
C HIS A 252 37.94 4.63 -2.00
N SER A 253 37.15 4.18 -2.96
CA SER A 253 35.70 3.97 -2.76
C SER A 253 35.23 2.93 -3.74
N ASP A 254 34.32 2.06 -3.33
CA ASP A 254 33.76 1.00 -4.15
C ASP A 254 32.23 1.12 -4.11
N ILE A 255 31.65 1.55 -5.22
CA ILE A 255 30.19 1.67 -5.40
C ILE A 255 29.77 0.66 -6.47
N THR A 256 28.90 -0.26 -6.09
CA THR A 256 28.34 -1.30 -6.97
C THR A 256 26.84 -1.09 -7.10
N GLY A 257 26.33 -1.06 -8.34
CA GLY A 257 24.92 -0.77 -8.63
C GLY A 257 24.79 0.46 -9.54
N SER A 258 23.96 1.44 -9.18
CA SER A 258 23.75 2.64 -10.01
C SER A 258 23.82 3.93 -9.21
N VAL A 259 24.40 4.97 -9.83
CA VAL A 259 24.57 6.29 -9.21
C VAL A 259 23.90 7.35 -10.09
N PHE A 260 23.00 8.12 -9.50
CA PHE A 260 22.35 9.28 -10.11
C PHE A 260 22.80 10.55 -9.39
N VAL A 261 23.33 11.51 -10.14
CA VAL A 261 23.79 12.80 -9.60
C VAL A 261 23.14 13.93 -10.37
N VAL A 262 22.17 14.60 -9.76
CA VAL A 262 21.54 15.80 -10.31
C VAL A 262 22.39 17.01 -9.92
N GLY A 263 23.59 17.08 -10.49
CA GLY A 263 24.60 18.10 -10.24
C GLY A 263 26.00 17.65 -10.66
N ASP A 264 27.03 18.30 -10.10
CA ASP A 264 28.42 18.01 -10.44
C ASP A 264 28.92 16.71 -9.78
N THR A 265 29.72 15.95 -10.52
CA THR A 265 30.36 14.72 -10.04
C THR A 265 31.88 14.86 -10.10
N SER A 266 32.55 14.63 -8.98
CA SER A 266 34.01 14.62 -8.84
C SER A 266 34.44 13.29 -8.24
N LEU A 267 35.16 12.50 -9.03
CA LEU A 267 35.72 11.20 -8.62
C LEU A 267 37.23 11.28 -8.58
N GLY A 268 37.82 11.02 -7.42
CA GLY A 268 39.26 11.05 -7.19
C GLY A 268 39.84 9.74 -6.69
N ALA A 269 41.16 9.76 -6.47
CA ALA A 269 41.94 8.64 -5.95
C ALA A 269 41.69 7.31 -6.70
N HIS A 270 41.13 6.32 -6.02
CA HIS A 270 40.83 4.97 -6.50
C HIS A 270 39.33 4.67 -6.44
N ALA A 271 38.48 5.70 -6.60
CA ALA A 271 37.03 5.52 -6.61
C ALA A 271 36.59 4.65 -7.80
N THR A 272 35.81 3.61 -7.53
CA THR A 272 35.20 2.73 -8.52
C THR A 272 33.69 2.81 -8.45
N ILE A 273 33.06 2.98 -9.62
CA ILE A 273 31.61 2.82 -9.78
C ILE A 273 31.42 1.69 -10.80
N THR A 274 30.75 0.62 -10.40
CA THR A 274 30.52 -0.55 -11.25
C THR A 274 29.03 -0.83 -11.33
N PHE A 275 28.49 -0.86 -12.55
CA PHE A 275 27.13 -1.29 -12.76
C PHE A 275 26.98 -2.79 -12.49
N ASP A 276 25.98 -3.13 -11.69
CA ASP A 276 25.58 -4.51 -11.40
C ASP A 276 24.05 -4.56 -11.31
N GLY A 277 23.43 -5.22 -12.30
CA GLY A 277 21.98 -5.31 -12.39
C GLY A 277 21.35 -6.17 -11.29
N ASP A 278 22.06 -7.17 -10.78
CA ASP A 278 21.55 -8.04 -9.71
C ASP A 278 21.50 -7.27 -8.37
N ILE A 279 22.50 -6.42 -8.12
CA ILE A 279 22.52 -5.51 -6.96
C ILE A 279 21.42 -4.46 -7.05
N VAL A 280 21.18 -3.90 -8.23
CA VAL A 280 20.07 -2.96 -8.45
C VAL A 280 18.73 -3.63 -8.21
N ALA A 281 18.50 -4.84 -8.76
CA ALA A 281 17.28 -5.60 -8.53
C ALA A 281 17.08 -5.92 -7.04
N THR A 282 18.13 -6.33 -6.34
CA THR A 282 18.09 -6.59 -4.89
C THR A 282 17.72 -5.33 -4.10
N ALA A 283 18.22 -4.15 -4.52
CA ALA A 283 17.86 -2.88 -3.89
C ALA A 283 16.36 -2.57 -4.06
N PHE A 284 15.76 -2.92 -5.20
CA PHE A 284 14.31 -2.80 -5.44
C PHE A 284 13.49 -3.83 -4.64
N GLU A 285 13.91 -5.09 -4.57
CA GLU A 285 13.21 -6.11 -3.78
C GLU A 285 13.08 -5.72 -2.29
N ASN A 286 14.05 -4.98 -1.77
CA ASN A 286 14.05 -4.47 -0.40
C ASN A 286 13.23 -3.18 -0.22
N LEU A 287 12.61 -2.64 -1.29
CA LEU A 287 11.74 -1.47 -1.18
C LEU A 287 10.38 -1.86 -0.60
N PRO A 288 9.95 -1.22 0.49
CA PRO A 288 8.71 -1.59 1.20
C PRO A 288 7.42 -1.25 0.44
N PHE A 289 7.52 -0.46 -0.64
CA PHE A 289 6.39 -0.04 -1.46
C PHE A 289 6.09 -0.95 -2.67
N ASN A 290 6.92 -1.97 -2.92
CA ASN A 290 6.66 -2.88 -4.04
C ASN A 290 5.46 -3.78 -3.83
N VAL A 291 4.79 -3.72 -2.67
CA VAL A 291 3.68 -4.59 -2.31
C VAL A 291 2.35 -3.81 -2.34
N SER A 292 1.61 -3.90 -3.45
CA SER A 292 0.27 -3.34 -3.55
C SER A 292 -0.80 -4.33 -3.08
N CYS A 293 -1.79 -3.87 -2.32
CA CYS A 293 -2.93 -4.69 -1.90
C CYS A 293 -4.06 -4.59 -2.94
N LYS A 294 -4.42 -5.71 -3.56
CA LYS A 294 -5.52 -5.80 -4.52
C LYS A 294 -6.63 -6.70 -4.00
N ILE A 295 -7.87 -6.19 -3.98
CA ILE A 295 -9.06 -7.01 -3.73
C ILE A 295 -9.29 -7.91 -4.96
N ILE A 296 -9.16 -9.22 -4.77
CA ILE A 296 -9.37 -10.26 -5.79
C ILE A 296 -10.86 -10.57 -5.95
N SER A 297 -11.56 -10.66 -4.82
CA SER A 297 -12.99 -10.97 -4.80
C SER A 297 -13.70 -10.31 -3.64
N TRP A 298 -14.97 -9.98 -3.88
CA TRP A 298 -15.87 -9.43 -2.89
C TRP A 298 -17.20 -10.15 -2.96
N ARG A 299 -17.70 -10.62 -1.82
CA ARG A 299 -18.97 -11.29 -1.70
C ARG A 299 -19.72 -10.76 -0.49
N GLU A 300 -20.89 -10.21 -0.76
CA GLU A 300 -21.91 -9.91 0.25
C GLU A 300 -22.72 -11.18 0.52
#